data_AF-A0A8C7CGN1-F1
#
_entry.id   AF-A0A8C7CGN1-F1
#
_cell.length_a   1.000
_cell.length_b   1.000
_cell.length_c   1.000
_cell.angle_alpha   90.00
_cell.angle_beta   90.00
_cell.angle_gamma   90.00
#
_symmetry.space_group_name_H-M   'P 1'
#
loop_
_entity.id
_entity.type
_entity.pdbx_description
1 polymer ?
#
loop_
_entity_poly.entity_id
_entity_poly.type
_entity_poly.pdbx_seq_one_letter_code
_entity_poly.pdbx_strand_id
1 'polypeptide(L)'
;MSQCQQWVENLTFAHVSVTACSVCVCVCLPPLPLSHSATPPLQAIERQRSGERERERERQTGLMTVLNFPNQVPSQIMKIRCALFHKLRQRCFLLSLALLLLCLLKLFYVKVTLRNSFYIEPYGLTDRSSQNPNHQYNINCTAIYQLDPVEVGKSLEIRRKVIVDLEDDRLVSLTSDCQRYIETRGYDVIPVSEEERGFPLAYSLVVHKNAAMVERIFRATYASHNLYCIHYDQKSSQSFIAAMRNLAHCFPNLFLASKLESVQYAHITRLNADLNCLNDLLERSEVKWKYVINLCGQDFPLRSNGELVSELQALNGANMLETSRPSELKKQRFRFQHQLKDVPYEYRRIPVRTTQAKAPPPHDIEMFIGSAYFVLSRDFVLFVETSRVARDFLEWSADTYSPDEHFWATLTRIPGVPGEISRSAPDVTDLKSKTRLVKWNYLEGSLYPPCTGTHMRSVCIYGAAELRWLLNYGHWFANKFDPKVDPVLIKCLEEKLEEKRRQWEKK
;
A
#
# COMPACT_ATOMS: atom_id res chain seq x y z
N MET A 1 -23.49 -39.89 22.13
CA MET A 1 -22.67 -38.76 21.65
C MET A 1 -22.29 -39.04 20.21
N SER A 2 -23.23 -38.79 19.30
CA SER A 2 -23.21 -39.13 17.87
C SER A 2 -24.46 -38.47 17.28
N GLN A 3 -24.41 -37.95 16.05
CA GLN A 3 -25.38 -36.99 15.50
C GLN A 3 -25.35 -35.59 16.17
N CYS A 4 -24.35 -34.77 15.81
CA CYS A 4 -24.43 -33.31 15.94
C CYS A 4 -23.45 -32.59 14.99
N GLN A 5 -23.33 -33.08 13.74
CA GLN A 5 -22.23 -32.70 12.83
C GLN A 5 -22.67 -32.63 11.35
N GLN A 6 -23.93 -32.25 11.10
CA GLN A 6 -24.55 -32.32 9.77
C GLN A 6 -25.55 -31.18 9.50
N TRP A 7 -25.26 -29.97 10.01
CA TRP A 7 -26.15 -28.80 9.95
C TRP A 7 -25.43 -27.48 9.57
N VAL A 8 -24.43 -27.57 8.67
CA VAL A 8 -23.80 -26.38 8.05
C VAL A 8 -23.72 -26.50 6.51
N GLU A 9 -24.63 -27.27 5.92
CA GLU A 9 -24.83 -27.37 4.47
C GLU A 9 -26.26 -26.97 4.11
N ASN A 10 -26.51 -25.65 4.01
CA ASN A 10 -27.53 -24.99 3.16
C ASN A 10 -27.75 -23.52 3.59
N LEU A 11 -26.97 -22.60 3.01
CA LEU A 11 -27.38 -21.20 2.89
C LEU A 11 -27.12 -20.73 1.45
N THR A 12 -28.20 -20.68 0.68
CA THR A 12 -28.22 -20.34 -0.74
C THR A 12 -28.01 -18.84 -0.97
N PHE A 13 -27.32 -18.48 -2.06
CA PHE A 13 -27.34 -17.11 -2.59
C PHE A 13 -28.76 -16.71 -2.98
N ALA A 14 -29.35 -15.75 -2.26
CA ALA A 14 -30.57 -15.08 -2.68
C ALA A 14 -30.23 -13.98 -3.71
N HIS A 15 -30.85 -14.04 -4.88
CA HIS A 15 -30.83 -12.92 -5.83
C HIS A 15 -31.57 -11.71 -5.23
N VAL A 16 -30.91 -10.55 -5.19
CA VAL A 16 -31.58 -9.26 -4.97
C VAL A 16 -31.64 -8.50 -6.28
N SER A 17 -32.77 -8.61 -6.97
CA SER A 17 -33.11 -7.77 -8.11
C SER A 17 -33.45 -6.36 -7.61
N VAL A 18 -32.79 -5.32 -8.14
CA VAL A 18 -33.19 -3.94 -7.93
C VAL A 18 -33.88 -3.44 -9.19
N THR A 19 -35.19 -3.17 -9.09
CA THR A 19 -35.98 -2.59 -10.17
C THR A 19 -35.59 -1.13 -10.41
N ALA A 20 -35.44 -0.75 -11.68
CA ALA A 20 -35.24 0.63 -12.06
C ALA A 20 -36.54 1.44 -11.91
N CYS A 21 -36.40 2.72 -11.53
CA CYS A 21 -37.45 3.72 -11.72
C CYS A 21 -36.79 4.99 -12.26
N SER A 22 -37.27 5.49 -13.39
CA SER A 22 -36.54 6.45 -14.24
C SER A 22 -37.07 7.88 -14.08
N VAL A 23 -36.16 8.84 -13.92
CA VAL A 23 -36.40 10.24 -14.33
C VAL A 23 -35.17 10.72 -15.09
N CYS A 24 -35.29 10.82 -16.42
CA CYS A 24 -34.25 11.40 -17.27
C CYS A 24 -34.50 12.90 -17.47
N VAL A 25 -33.43 13.70 -17.40
CA VAL A 25 -33.32 14.95 -18.15
C VAL A 25 -31.94 14.98 -18.79
N CYS A 26 -31.88 14.71 -20.09
CA CYS A 26 -30.65 14.81 -20.88
C CYS A 26 -30.51 16.22 -21.46
N VAL A 27 -29.31 16.79 -21.41
CA VAL A 27 -28.90 17.87 -22.33
C VAL A 27 -27.53 17.50 -22.89
N CYS A 28 -27.46 17.21 -24.19
CA CYS A 28 -26.23 16.87 -24.88
C CYS A 28 -25.62 18.10 -25.55
N LEU A 29 -24.30 18.27 -25.47
CA LEU A 29 -23.52 19.07 -26.42
C LEU A 29 -22.21 18.32 -26.79
N PRO A 30 -21.67 18.52 -28.01
CA PRO A 30 -20.71 17.60 -28.62
C PRO A 30 -19.23 17.90 -28.28
N PRO A 31 -18.32 16.92 -28.49
CA PRO A 31 -16.88 17.11 -28.31
C PRO A 31 -16.21 17.85 -29.49
N LEU A 32 -15.10 18.55 -29.19
CA LEU A 32 -14.16 19.08 -30.19
C LEU A 32 -13.07 18.04 -30.49
N PRO A 33 -12.60 17.92 -31.75
CA PRO A 33 -11.53 16.99 -32.11
C PRO A 33 -10.14 17.52 -31.75
N LEU A 34 -9.25 16.62 -31.33
CA LEU A 34 -7.80 16.82 -31.28
C LEU A 34 -7.16 16.22 -32.54
N SER A 35 -6.13 16.88 -33.08
CA SER A 35 -5.31 16.35 -34.18
C SER A 35 -3.82 16.48 -33.85
N HIS A 36 -3.04 15.42 -34.10
CA HIS A 36 -1.59 15.38 -33.92
C HIS A 36 -0.83 15.85 -35.18
N SER A 37 0.34 16.46 -34.99
CA SER A 37 1.52 16.23 -35.86
C SER A 37 2.82 16.70 -35.16
N ALA A 38 3.98 16.27 -35.68
CA ALA A 38 5.27 16.28 -34.99
C ALA A 38 6.26 17.40 -35.41
N THR A 39 7.39 17.44 -34.72
CA THR A 39 8.61 18.27 -34.93
C THR A 39 9.69 17.51 -35.74
N PRO A 40 10.93 18.03 -35.99
CA PRO A 40 11.52 19.39 -35.89
C PRO A 40 11.93 19.86 -37.34
N PRO A 41 13.17 20.19 -37.81
CA PRO A 41 14.41 20.73 -37.19
C PRO A 41 15.20 21.82 -38.01
N LEU A 42 16.38 22.22 -37.48
CA LEU A 42 17.61 22.76 -38.13
C LEU A 42 17.66 24.14 -38.87
N GLN A 43 18.57 25.00 -38.36
CA GLN A 43 19.68 25.78 -39.00
C GLN A 43 19.54 26.47 -40.39
N ALA A 44 20.30 27.52 -40.76
CA ALA A 44 21.07 28.61 -40.10
C ALA A 44 21.72 29.53 -41.18
N ILE A 45 22.28 30.72 -40.81
CA ILE A 45 23.17 31.60 -41.64
C ILE A 45 22.37 32.36 -42.77
N GLU A 46 22.63 33.61 -43.23
CA GLU A 46 23.84 34.46 -43.31
C GLU A 46 23.60 36.02 -43.24
N ARG A 47 24.64 36.79 -42.84
CA ARG A 47 25.08 38.20 -43.13
C ARG A 47 24.07 39.32 -43.51
N GLN A 48 24.09 40.50 -42.86
CA GLN A 48 24.93 41.72 -43.16
C GLN A 48 24.80 42.25 -44.61
N ARG A 49 24.67 43.56 -44.91
CA ARG A 49 25.05 44.85 -44.24
C ARG A 49 24.06 45.97 -44.72
N SER A 50 24.14 47.30 -44.49
CA SER A 50 25.03 48.28 -43.80
C SER A 50 24.29 49.65 -43.65
N GLY A 51 24.81 50.60 -42.84
CA GLY A 51 24.23 51.94 -42.59
C GLY A 51 23.95 52.16 -41.09
N GLU A 52 24.75 52.84 -40.24
CA GLU A 52 25.63 54.02 -40.41
C GLU A 52 24.88 55.28 -40.90
N ARG A 53 24.84 56.45 -40.22
CA ARG A 53 25.49 57.04 -39.00
C ARG A 53 24.60 58.19 -38.44
N GLU A 54 24.74 58.78 -37.23
CA GLU A 54 25.38 58.44 -35.94
C GLU A 54 25.03 59.49 -34.84
N ARG A 55 25.36 59.22 -33.56
CA ARG A 55 25.37 60.04 -32.32
C ARG A 55 24.92 61.52 -32.33
N GLU A 56 23.82 61.79 -31.60
CA GLU A 56 23.79 62.54 -30.32
C GLU A 56 24.67 63.81 -30.12
N ARG A 57 24.03 64.99 -29.97
CA ARG A 57 24.24 65.95 -28.84
C ARG A 57 23.33 67.21 -28.84
N GLU A 58 22.92 67.60 -27.63
CA GLU A 58 22.76 68.96 -27.04
C GLU A 58 21.81 70.07 -27.62
N ARG A 59 20.83 70.45 -26.77
CA ARG A 59 20.40 71.83 -26.34
C ARG A 59 19.44 72.75 -27.15
N GLN A 60 18.27 72.97 -26.53
CA GLN A 60 17.65 74.26 -26.10
C GLN A 60 16.94 75.24 -27.08
N THR A 61 15.73 75.66 -26.63
CA THR A 61 14.99 76.94 -26.87
C THR A 61 14.49 77.33 -28.27
N GLY A 62 13.29 77.93 -28.47
CA GLY A 62 12.18 78.27 -27.53
C GLY A 62 11.07 79.17 -28.16
N LEU A 63 10.01 79.51 -27.39
CA LEU A 63 8.91 80.50 -27.65
C LEU A 63 7.85 80.09 -28.74
N MET A 64 6.56 80.56 -28.77
CA MET A 64 5.74 81.44 -27.90
C MET A 64 4.19 81.23 -28.03
N THR A 65 3.44 81.35 -26.91
CA THR A 65 2.09 81.98 -26.64
C THR A 65 0.81 81.82 -27.54
N VAL A 66 -0.40 81.64 -26.93
CA VAL A 66 -1.68 82.45 -27.07
C VAL A 66 -3.02 81.75 -26.63
N LEU A 67 -3.70 82.32 -25.59
CA LEU A 67 -5.16 82.50 -25.22
C LEU A 67 -6.31 81.41 -25.22
N ASN A 68 -6.88 81.16 -24.02
CA ASN A 68 -8.30 81.15 -23.50
C ASN A 68 -9.57 80.55 -24.19
N PHE A 69 -10.26 79.62 -23.46
CA PHE A 69 -11.71 79.49 -23.02
C PHE A 69 -12.94 79.98 -23.86
N PRO A 70 -14.24 79.63 -23.51
CA PRO A 70 -14.91 78.35 -23.15
C PRO A 70 -16.35 78.18 -23.77
N ASN A 71 -17.11 77.09 -23.48
CA ASN A 71 -18.57 77.12 -23.16
C ASN A 71 -19.25 75.75 -22.82
N GLN A 72 -20.52 75.77 -22.36
CA GLN A 72 -21.36 74.62 -21.90
C GLN A 72 -22.54 74.33 -22.88
N VAL A 73 -23.56 73.45 -22.70
CA VAL A 73 -24.20 72.66 -21.59
C VAL A 73 -24.93 71.42 -22.24
N PRO A 74 -26.11 70.79 -21.92
CA PRO A 74 -27.05 70.73 -20.76
C PRO A 74 -27.34 69.32 -20.14
N SER A 75 -27.18 69.21 -18.81
CA SER A 75 -28.24 68.86 -17.84
C SER A 75 -29.01 67.51 -17.89
N GLN A 76 -29.84 67.19 -18.90
CA GLN A 76 -30.86 66.12 -18.77
C GLN A 76 -30.29 64.69 -18.70
N ILE A 77 -29.24 64.39 -19.47
CA ILE A 77 -28.60 63.06 -19.52
C ILE A 77 -28.05 62.63 -18.14
N MET A 78 -27.78 63.60 -17.26
CA MET A 78 -27.10 63.39 -15.98
C MET A 78 -27.94 62.61 -14.95
N LYS A 79 -29.27 62.81 -14.91
CA LYS A 79 -30.14 62.08 -13.96
C LYS A 79 -30.24 60.59 -14.28
N ILE A 80 -30.38 60.23 -15.56
CA ILE A 80 -30.42 58.83 -16.02
C ILE A 80 -29.06 58.16 -15.81
N ARG A 81 -27.95 58.87 -16.11
CA ARG A 81 -26.60 58.39 -15.80
C ARG A 81 -26.41 58.11 -14.31
N CYS A 82 -26.83 59.02 -13.41
CA CYS A 82 -26.75 58.78 -11.97
C CYS A 82 -27.55 57.55 -11.51
N ALA A 83 -28.79 57.36 -11.99
CA ALA A 83 -29.60 56.19 -11.65
C ALA A 83 -28.96 54.87 -12.12
N LEU A 84 -28.37 54.85 -13.31
CA LEU A 84 -27.59 53.72 -13.83
C LEU A 84 -26.32 53.48 -13.00
N PHE A 85 -25.56 54.54 -12.68
CA PHE A 85 -24.36 54.43 -11.83
C PHE A 85 -24.69 53.91 -10.43
N HIS A 86 -25.83 54.32 -9.85
CA HIS A 86 -26.28 53.85 -8.55
C HIS A 86 -26.71 52.38 -8.59
N LYS A 87 -27.46 51.95 -9.64
CA LYS A 87 -27.77 50.52 -9.88
C LYS A 87 -26.51 49.69 -10.12
N LEU A 88 -25.52 50.21 -10.84
CA LEU A 88 -24.25 49.52 -11.10
C LEU A 88 -23.44 49.38 -9.81
N ARG A 89 -23.27 50.46 -9.04
CA ARG A 89 -22.60 50.45 -7.73
C ARG A 89 -23.28 49.49 -6.76
N GLN A 90 -24.62 49.46 -6.73
CA GLN A 90 -25.39 48.53 -5.90
C GLN A 90 -25.21 47.07 -6.35
N ARG A 91 -25.18 46.79 -7.67
CA ARG A 91 -24.87 45.45 -8.21
C ARG A 91 -23.44 45.02 -7.88
N CYS A 92 -22.45 45.90 -8.01
CA CYS A 92 -21.07 45.62 -7.62
C CYS A 92 -20.93 45.36 -6.12
N PHE A 93 -21.67 46.09 -5.27
CA PHE A 93 -21.70 45.87 -3.82
C PHE A 93 -22.37 44.54 -3.44
N LEU A 94 -23.44 44.14 -4.13
CA LEU A 94 -24.06 42.82 -3.94
C LEU A 94 -23.15 41.69 -4.43
N LEU A 95 -22.41 41.89 -5.52
CA LEU A 95 -21.39 40.96 -6.01
C LEU A 95 -20.22 40.82 -5.03
N SER A 96 -19.69 41.92 -4.48
CA SER A 96 -18.60 41.86 -3.49
C SER A 96 -19.06 41.26 -2.16
N LEU A 97 -20.30 41.52 -1.73
CA LEU A 97 -20.90 40.87 -0.55
C LEU A 97 -21.11 39.36 -0.77
N ALA A 98 -21.56 38.95 -1.96
CA ALA A 98 -21.68 37.54 -2.32
C ALA A 98 -20.32 36.82 -2.38
N LEU A 99 -19.30 37.46 -2.97
CA LEU A 99 -17.93 36.96 -2.96
C LEU A 99 -17.36 36.85 -1.54
N LEU A 100 -17.59 37.86 -0.69
CA LEU A 100 -17.20 37.82 0.72
C LEU A 100 -17.89 36.66 1.46
N LEU A 101 -19.19 36.46 1.24
CA LEU A 101 -19.95 35.35 1.83
C LEU A 101 -19.42 33.98 1.36
N LEU A 102 -19.11 33.81 0.07
CA LEU A 102 -18.51 32.59 -0.47
C LEU A 102 -17.11 32.34 0.12
N CYS A 103 -16.29 33.38 0.31
CA CYS A 103 -15.00 33.28 0.99
C CYS A 103 -15.16 32.88 2.46
N LEU A 104 -16.09 33.48 3.19
CA LEU A 104 -16.37 33.14 4.59
C LEU A 104 -16.93 31.72 4.74
N LEU A 105 -17.82 31.28 3.84
CA LEU A 105 -18.31 29.90 3.78
C LEU A 105 -17.19 28.91 3.46
N LYS A 106 -16.29 29.24 2.53
CA LYS A 106 -15.11 28.40 2.22
C LYS A 106 -14.15 28.32 3.40
N LEU A 107 -13.89 29.42 4.10
CA LEU A 107 -13.06 29.45 5.31
C LEU A 107 -13.70 28.66 6.47
N PHE A 108 -15.02 28.77 6.65
CA PHE A 108 -15.76 27.98 7.63
C PHE A 108 -15.72 26.48 7.29
N TYR A 109 -15.98 26.12 6.04
CA TYR A 109 -15.88 24.74 5.55
C TYR A 109 -14.47 24.18 5.78
N VAL A 110 -13.41 24.88 5.37
CA VAL A 110 -12.02 24.47 5.63
C VAL A 110 -11.75 24.32 7.13
N LYS A 111 -12.22 25.24 7.98
CA LYS A 111 -12.04 25.14 9.45
C LYS A 111 -12.77 23.93 10.06
N VAL A 112 -13.96 23.58 9.55
CA VAL A 112 -14.71 22.39 9.96
C VAL A 112 -14.01 21.11 9.47
N THR A 113 -13.60 21.06 8.21
CA THR A 113 -12.86 19.92 7.63
C THR A 113 -11.57 19.67 8.39
N LEU A 114 -10.73 20.69 8.62
CA LEU A 114 -9.49 20.57 9.39
C LEU A 114 -9.73 20.06 10.81
N ARG A 115 -10.78 20.54 11.51
CA ARG A 115 -11.14 20.08 12.85
C ARG A 115 -11.58 18.61 12.86
N ASN A 116 -12.28 18.18 11.82
CA ASN A 116 -12.79 16.82 11.66
C ASN A 116 -11.79 15.85 11.00
N SER A 117 -10.60 16.32 10.61
CA SER A 117 -9.51 15.48 10.11
C SER A 117 -8.61 14.95 11.25
N PHE A 118 -7.90 13.86 10.96
CA PHE A 118 -6.74 13.37 11.70
C PHE A 118 -5.62 13.12 10.70
N TYR A 119 -4.45 13.73 10.86
CA TYR A 119 -3.33 13.54 9.95
C TYR A 119 -2.43 12.43 10.47
N ILE A 120 -1.95 11.52 9.62
CA ILE A 120 -1.01 10.49 10.05
C ILE A 120 0.39 11.10 10.18
N GLU A 121 1.00 10.93 11.35
CA GLU A 121 2.34 11.44 11.64
C GLU A 121 3.40 10.60 10.89
N PRO A 122 4.33 11.21 10.12
CA PRO A 122 5.36 10.47 9.42
C PRO A 122 6.32 9.79 10.40
N TYR A 123 6.52 8.49 10.23
CA TYR A 123 7.29 7.68 11.18
C TYR A 123 8.70 8.25 11.46
N GLY A 124 9.12 8.23 12.72
CA GLY A 124 10.47 8.66 13.13
C GLY A 124 10.73 10.17 13.13
N LEU A 125 9.80 11.04 12.69
CA LEU A 125 9.98 12.49 12.83
C LEU A 125 9.89 12.94 14.29
N THR A 126 11.01 12.90 15.01
CA THR A 126 11.14 13.49 16.36
C THR A 126 11.28 15.02 16.32
N ASP A 127 10.54 15.69 15.45
CA ASP A 127 10.66 17.14 15.24
C ASP A 127 9.89 17.96 16.29
N ARG A 128 10.61 18.28 17.38
CA ARG A 128 10.18 19.24 18.41
C ARG A 128 9.85 20.65 17.87
N SER A 129 10.24 20.99 16.64
CA SER A 129 9.94 22.28 16.00
C SER A 129 8.59 22.31 15.27
N SER A 130 7.95 21.16 15.02
CA SER A 130 6.65 21.12 14.35
C SER A 130 5.51 21.35 15.34
N GLN A 131 4.72 22.41 15.15
CA GLN A 131 3.43 22.58 15.85
C GLN A 131 2.38 21.63 15.25
N ASN A 132 2.59 20.33 15.42
CA ASN A 132 1.76 19.30 14.82
C ASN A 132 0.38 19.27 15.51
N PRO A 133 -0.75 19.56 14.81
CA PRO A 133 -2.07 19.64 15.44
C PRO A 133 -2.54 18.33 16.11
N ASN A 134 -1.88 17.21 15.80
CA ASN A 134 -2.12 15.89 16.40
C ASN A 134 -1.71 15.76 17.88
N HIS A 135 -0.93 16.70 18.43
CA HIS A 135 -0.64 16.76 19.88
C HIS A 135 -1.92 16.78 20.74
N GLN A 136 -3.07 17.13 20.16
CA GLN A 136 -4.40 17.09 20.81
C GLN A 136 -4.77 15.73 21.46
N TYR A 137 -4.27 14.60 20.95
CA TYR A 137 -4.68 13.27 21.43
C TYR A 137 -3.69 12.60 22.39
N ASN A 138 -2.39 12.88 22.25
CA ASN A 138 -1.27 12.29 23.02
C ASN A 138 -1.48 10.81 23.38
N ILE A 139 -1.28 9.93 22.39
CA ILE A 139 -1.59 8.49 22.52
C ILE A 139 -0.50 7.73 23.26
N ASN A 140 -0.86 7.13 24.39
CA ASN A 140 -0.03 6.26 25.22
C ASN A 140 -0.18 4.79 24.81
N CYS A 141 0.74 4.29 23.99
CA CYS A 141 0.70 2.92 23.48
C CYS A 141 0.90 1.83 24.55
N THR A 142 1.43 2.16 25.73
CA THR A 142 1.44 1.23 26.88
C THR A 142 0.05 1.12 27.51
N ALA A 143 -0.72 2.20 27.59
CA ALA A 143 -2.11 2.15 28.06
C ALA A 143 -3.03 1.45 27.03
N ILE A 144 -2.84 1.67 25.72
CA ILE A 144 -3.47 0.84 24.67
C ILE A 144 -3.13 -0.65 24.89
N TYR A 145 -1.86 -0.99 25.14
CA TYR A 145 -1.46 -2.38 25.38
C TYR A 145 -2.10 -2.96 26.65
N GLN A 146 -2.32 -2.19 27.71
CA GLN A 146 -3.04 -2.68 28.90
C GLN A 146 -4.56 -2.76 28.73
N LEU A 147 -5.10 -2.32 27.57
CA LEU A 147 -6.52 -2.14 27.29
C LEU A 147 -7.19 -1.13 28.24
N ASP A 148 -6.50 -0.03 28.53
CA ASP A 148 -7.11 1.09 29.26
C ASP A 148 -8.34 1.64 28.51
N PRO A 149 -9.54 1.71 29.14
CA PRO A 149 -10.76 2.10 28.45
C PRO A 149 -10.75 3.55 27.92
N VAL A 150 -10.04 4.46 28.58
CA VAL A 150 -9.95 5.86 28.15
C VAL A 150 -9.04 5.98 26.93
N GLU A 151 -7.89 5.32 26.97
CA GLU A 151 -6.91 5.33 25.87
C GLU A 151 -7.43 4.61 24.63
N VAL A 152 -8.07 3.45 24.79
CA VAL A 152 -8.79 2.76 23.71
C VAL A 152 -9.93 3.63 23.17
N GLY A 153 -10.63 4.36 24.05
CA GLY A 153 -11.62 5.37 23.67
C GLY A 153 -11.07 6.47 22.75
N LYS A 154 -9.82 6.93 22.97
CA LYS A 154 -9.17 7.90 22.06
C LYS A 154 -8.96 7.34 20.65
N SER A 155 -8.59 6.06 20.51
CA SER A 155 -8.50 5.41 19.18
C SER A 155 -9.87 5.42 18.48
N LEU A 156 -10.93 5.05 19.19
CA LEU A 156 -12.29 5.06 18.65
C LEU A 156 -12.75 6.46 18.21
N GLU A 157 -12.37 7.51 18.93
CA GLU A 157 -12.62 8.91 18.53
C GLU A 157 -11.78 9.35 17.32
N ILE A 158 -10.51 8.95 17.22
CA ILE A 158 -9.67 9.20 16.04
C ILE A 158 -10.27 8.52 14.80
N ARG A 159 -10.81 7.31 14.95
CA ARG A 159 -11.45 6.53 13.87
C ARG A 159 -12.78 7.10 13.38
N ARG A 160 -13.37 8.06 14.10
CA ARG A 160 -14.56 8.82 13.67
C ARG A 160 -14.20 10.04 12.80
N LYS A 161 -12.91 10.35 12.63
CA LYS A 161 -12.41 11.47 11.84
C LYS A 161 -12.07 11.08 10.40
N VAL A 162 -11.93 12.09 9.53
CA VAL A 162 -11.34 11.92 8.20
C VAL A 162 -9.83 11.68 8.38
N ILE A 163 -9.40 10.43 8.29
CA ILE A 163 -7.97 10.09 8.40
C ILE A 163 -7.28 10.43 7.09
N VAL A 164 -6.35 11.39 7.15
CA VAL A 164 -5.50 11.84 6.05
C VAL A 164 -4.14 11.18 6.19
N ASP A 165 -3.88 10.22 5.31
CA ASP A 165 -2.62 9.49 5.22
C ASP A 165 -1.59 10.29 4.40
N LEU A 166 -0.36 9.80 4.33
CA LEU A 166 0.71 10.41 3.54
C LEU A 166 0.61 9.99 2.06
N GLU A 167 0.44 10.97 1.18
CA GLU A 167 0.45 10.77 -0.28
C GLU A 167 1.83 10.25 -0.75
N ASP A 168 1.84 9.39 -1.77
CA ASP A 168 3.06 8.71 -2.25
C ASP A 168 4.18 9.70 -2.64
N ASP A 169 3.81 10.85 -3.22
CA ASP A 169 4.73 11.95 -3.59
C ASP A 169 5.50 12.52 -2.39
N ARG A 170 4.97 12.39 -1.16
CA ARG A 170 5.69 12.82 0.04
C ARG A 170 6.86 11.88 0.34
N LEU A 171 6.77 10.58 0.05
CA LEU A 171 7.93 9.70 0.17
C LEU A 171 8.96 9.99 -0.92
N VAL A 172 8.53 10.27 -2.16
CA VAL A 172 9.42 10.74 -3.25
C VAL A 172 10.23 11.98 -2.80
N SER A 173 9.55 12.96 -2.21
CA SER A 173 10.14 14.20 -1.68
C SER A 173 11.02 14.00 -0.43
N LEU A 174 10.88 12.90 0.31
CA LEU A 174 11.72 12.60 1.47
C LEU A 174 12.97 11.81 1.07
N THR A 175 12.85 10.92 0.08
CA THR A 175 13.91 10.02 -0.40
C THR A 175 14.77 10.62 -1.53
N SER A 176 14.56 11.89 -1.90
CA SER A 176 15.43 12.59 -2.85
C SER A 176 16.81 12.98 -2.28
N ASP A 177 16.95 12.92 -0.96
CA ASP A 177 18.19 13.10 -0.20
C ASP A 177 18.34 11.87 0.70
N CYS A 178 18.98 10.82 0.19
CA CYS A 178 19.03 9.54 0.87
C CYS A 178 19.77 9.59 2.21
N GLN A 179 20.87 10.36 2.33
CA GLN A 179 21.58 10.48 3.61
C GLN A 179 20.65 11.10 4.66
N ARG A 180 20.06 12.27 4.36
CA ARG A 180 19.14 12.93 5.28
C ARG A 180 17.91 12.08 5.58
N TYR A 181 17.42 11.31 4.62
CA TYR A 181 16.32 10.37 4.81
C TYR A 181 16.65 9.28 5.83
N ILE A 182 17.81 8.61 5.67
CA ILE A 182 18.30 7.54 6.54
C ILE A 182 18.50 8.06 7.98
N GLU A 183 19.17 9.22 8.12
CA GLU A 183 19.38 9.91 9.39
C GLU A 183 18.04 10.30 10.05
N THR A 184 17.15 10.97 9.31
CA THR A 184 15.86 11.50 9.82
C THR A 184 14.88 10.38 10.22
N ARG A 185 14.93 9.23 9.54
CA ARG A 185 14.15 8.03 9.90
C ARG A 185 14.87 7.12 10.91
N GLY A 186 16.07 7.50 11.33
CA GLY A 186 16.89 6.77 12.29
C GLY A 186 17.11 5.32 11.89
N TYR A 187 17.61 5.07 10.67
CA TYR A 187 18.02 3.73 10.23
C TYR A 187 19.43 3.37 10.73
N ASP A 188 20.39 4.30 10.73
CA ASP A 188 21.77 4.05 11.19
C ASP A 188 21.85 3.72 12.69
N VAL A 189 20.86 4.18 13.45
CA VAL A 189 20.71 3.92 14.89
C VAL A 189 19.78 2.74 15.18
N ILE A 190 19.42 1.92 14.19
CA ILE A 190 18.81 0.60 14.42
C ILE A 190 19.91 -0.33 14.92
N PRO A 191 19.88 -0.74 16.19
CA PRO A 191 20.97 -1.47 16.79
C PRO A 191 20.75 -2.99 16.58
N VAL A 192 21.84 -3.76 16.58
CA VAL A 192 21.89 -5.13 16.02
C VAL A 192 22.83 -6.02 16.84
N SER A 193 22.34 -7.18 17.25
CA SER A 193 23.11 -8.22 17.96
C SER A 193 24.00 -9.07 17.04
N GLU A 194 24.89 -9.87 17.64
CA GLU A 194 25.72 -10.82 16.88
C GLU A 194 24.92 -12.04 16.39
N GLU A 195 23.91 -12.47 17.15
CA GLU A 195 22.94 -13.53 16.77
C GLU A 195 22.23 -13.17 15.46
N GLU A 196 21.79 -11.92 15.32
CA GLU A 196 21.15 -11.40 14.11
C GLU A 196 22.14 -11.35 12.93
N ARG A 197 23.36 -10.79 13.12
CA ARG A 197 24.40 -10.79 12.08
C ARG A 197 24.77 -12.19 11.59
N GLY A 198 24.77 -13.18 12.47
CA GLY A 198 25.03 -14.59 12.14
C GLY A 198 23.89 -15.28 11.36
N PHE A 199 22.68 -14.70 11.35
CA PHE A 199 21.49 -15.31 10.77
C PHE A 199 20.69 -14.35 9.87
N PRO A 200 21.26 -13.89 8.72
CA PRO A 200 20.55 -12.95 7.86
C PRO A 200 19.24 -13.50 7.29
N LEU A 201 18.22 -12.65 7.29
CA LEU A 201 16.90 -12.93 6.71
C LEU A 201 16.75 -12.24 5.35
N ALA A 202 15.86 -12.79 4.53
CA ALA A 202 15.45 -12.21 3.26
C ALA A 202 13.95 -11.87 3.28
N TYR A 203 13.54 -10.84 2.53
CA TYR A 203 12.15 -10.42 2.44
C TYR A 203 11.70 -10.21 0.99
N SER A 204 10.52 -10.72 0.64
CA SER A 204 9.81 -10.45 -0.62
C SER A 204 8.59 -9.57 -0.33
N LEU A 205 8.54 -8.34 -0.85
CA LEU A 205 7.45 -7.38 -0.60
C LEU A 205 6.65 -7.17 -1.90
N VAL A 206 5.47 -7.82 -2.00
CA VAL A 206 4.57 -7.67 -3.15
C VAL A 206 3.55 -6.56 -2.87
N VAL A 207 3.71 -5.42 -3.54
CA VAL A 207 3.05 -4.15 -3.19
C VAL A 207 2.41 -3.45 -4.41
N HIS A 208 1.48 -2.51 -4.20
CA HIS A 208 0.83 -1.80 -5.31
C HIS A 208 0.29 -0.38 -5.02
N LYS A 209 0.27 0.07 -3.76
CA LYS A 209 -0.24 1.38 -3.33
C LYS A 209 0.23 1.69 -1.90
N ASN A 210 0.08 2.95 -1.47
CA ASN A 210 0.42 3.44 -0.13
C ASN A 210 1.90 3.22 0.22
N ALA A 211 2.76 4.04 -0.37
CA ALA A 211 4.20 4.01 -0.18
C ALA A 211 4.60 4.27 1.28
N ALA A 212 3.82 5.06 2.03
CA ALA A 212 4.04 5.31 3.45
C ALA A 212 3.82 4.04 4.30
N MET A 213 2.83 3.20 3.98
CA MET A 213 2.66 1.90 4.65
C MET A 213 3.80 0.94 4.31
N VAL A 214 4.27 0.92 3.05
CA VAL A 214 5.43 0.10 2.66
C VAL A 214 6.72 0.56 3.37
N GLU A 215 6.94 1.87 3.49
CA GLU A 215 8.02 2.45 4.30
C GLU A 215 7.95 1.97 5.76
N ARG A 216 6.77 1.99 6.39
CA ARG A 216 6.59 1.55 7.79
C ARG A 216 6.87 0.06 7.96
N ILE A 217 6.40 -0.79 7.04
CA ILE A 217 6.70 -2.23 7.04
C ILE A 217 8.21 -2.47 6.91
N PHE A 218 8.86 -1.78 5.97
CA PHE A 218 10.31 -1.87 5.75
C PHE A 218 11.07 -1.39 7.00
N ARG A 219 10.78 -0.19 7.53
CA ARG A 219 11.45 0.37 8.71
C ARG A 219 11.20 -0.42 10.00
N ALA A 220 10.09 -1.13 10.12
CA ALA A 220 9.83 -2.05 11.23
C ALA A 220 10.64 -3.36 11.12
N THR A 221 10.78 -3.89 9.90
CA THR A 221 11.52 -5.14 9.62
C THR A 221 13.01 -4.95 9.32
N TYR A 222 13.48 -3.71 9.14
CA TYR A 222 14.85 -3.42 8.70
C TYR A 222 15.92 -3.89 9.68
N ALA A 223 16.95 -4.52 9.12
CA ALA A 223 18.29 -4.60 9.67
C ALA A 223 19.30 -4.59 8.50
N SER A 224 20.47 -4.00 8.71
CA SER A 224 21.48 -3.73 7.65
C SER A 224 22.12 -4.97 7.02
N HIS A 225 22.01 -6.14 7.66
CA HIS A 225 22.54 -7.42 7.18
C HIS A 225 21.50 -8.28 6.44
N ASN A 226 20.20 -7.96 6.56
CA ASN A 226 19.12 -8.66 5.86
C ASN A 226 19.01 -8.18 4.39
N LEU A 227 18.39 -8.97 3.52
CA LEU A 227 18.04 -8.58 2.14
C LEU A 227 16.54 -8.28 1.99
N TYR A 228 16.21 -7.33 1.12
CA TYR A 228 14.84 -6.93 0.83
C TYR A 228 14.63 -6.76 -0.68
N CYS A 229 13.65 -7.47 -1.24
CA CYS A 229 13.18 -7.30 -2.62
C CYS A 229 11.77 -6.70 -2.62
N ILE A 230 11.56 -5.60 -3.34
CA ILE A 230 10.24 -5.02 -3.61
C ILE A 230 9.80 -5.37 -5.02
N HIS A 231 8.66 -6.07 -5.12
CA HIS A 231 7.92 -6.24 -6.37
C HIS A 231 6.68 -5.33 -6.35
N TYR A 232 6.73 -4.20 -7.06
CA TYR A 232 5.54 -3.38 -7.29
C TYR A 232 4.72 -3.87 -8.50
N ASP A 233 3.39 -3.81 -8.43
CA ASP A 233 2.52 -4.08 -9.58
C ASP A 233 2.73 -3.01 -10.67
N GLN A 234 2.93 -3.44 -11.92
CA GLN A 234 3.06 -2.53 -13.07
C GLN A 234 1.87 -1.56 -13.25
N LYS A 235 0.69 -1.86 -12.66
CA LYS A 235 -0.52 -1.02 -12.70
C LYS A 235 -0.56 0.10 -11.64
N SER A 236 0.46 0.23 -10.78
CA SER A 236 0.53 1.26 -9.75
C SER A 236 0.58 2.69 -10.30
N SER A 237 0.28 3.68 -9.45
CA SER A 237 0.46 5.11 -9.75
C SER A 237 1.93 5.42 -10.03
N GLN A 238 2.19 6.41 -10.88
CA GLN A 238 3.56 6.86 -11.17
C GLN A 238 4.26 7.42 -9.92
N SER A 239 3.50 8.05 -9.01
CA SER A 239 3.98 8.50 -7.70
C SER A 239 4.43 7.33 -6.81
N PHE A 240 3.65 6.26 -6.71
CA PHE A 240 4.03 5.04 -5.99
C PHE A 240 5.27 4.38 -6.62
N ILE A 241 5.32 4.27 -7.95
CA ILE A 241 6.46 3.70 -8.67
C ILE A 241 7.74 4.52 -8.43
N ALA A 242 7.65 5.85 -8.45
CA ALA A 242 8.76 6.73 -8.10
C ALA A 242 9.17 6.56 -6.63
N ALA A 243 8.22 6.46 -5.70
CA ALA A 243 8.49 6.29 -4.28
C ALA A 243 9.22 4.96 -3.99
N MET A 244 8.81 3.86 -4.63
CA MET A 244 9.49 2.56 -4.49
C MET A 244 10.90 2.58 -5.11
N ARG A 245 11.10 3.28 -6.23
CA ARG A 245 12.42 3.46 -6.86
C ARG A 245 13.39 4.25 -5.99
N ASN A 246 12.96 5.40 -5.46
CA ASN A 246 13.80 6.21 -4.60
C ASN A 246 14.08 5.49 -3.27
N LEU A 247 13.10 4.81 -2.67
CA LEU A 247 13.30 4.03 -1.44
C LEU A 247 14.35 2.94 -1.65
N ALA A 248 14.27 2.18 -2.75
CA ALA A 248 15.28 1.16 -3.10
C ALA A 248 16.66 1.78 -3.43
N HIS A 249 16.71 2.97 -4.04
CA HIS A 249 17.98 3.66 -4.31
C HIS A 249 18.74 4.03 -3.02
N CYS A 250 18.04 4.28 -1.90
CA CYS A 250 18.66 4.72 -0.66
C CYS A 250 19.35 3.61 0.16
N PHE A 251 19.13 2.32 -0.08
CA PHE A 251 19.73 1.25 0.73
C PHE A 251 20.40 0.18 -0.13
N PRO A 252 21.67 -0.21 0.14
CA PRO A 252 22.38 -1.20 -0.66
C PRO A 252 21.78 -2.61 -0.55
N ASN A 253 21.02 -2.88 0.51
CA ASN A 253 20.37 -4.16 0.79
C ASN A 253 18.87 -4.20 0.45
N LEU A 254 18.32 -3.11 -0.11
CA LEU A 254 16.96 -3.07 -0.68
C LEU A 254 17.05 -2.93 -2.19
N PHE A 255 16.32 -3.76 -2.94
CA PHE A 255 16.27 -3.66 -4.39
C PHE A 255 14.86 -3.90 -4.92
N LEU A 256 14.65 -3.51 -6.18
CA LEU A 256 13.44 -3.80 -6.93
C LEU A 256 13.60 -5.12 -7.67
N ALA A 257 12.52 -5.89 -7.80
CA ALA A 257 12.52 -7.10 -8.59
C ALA A 257 12.93 -6.82 -10.05
N SER A 258 13.84 -7.63 -10.59
CA SER A 258 14.35 -7.55 -11.97
C SER A 258 13.23 -7.69 -12.99
N LYS A 259 12.22 -8.52 -12.67
CA LYS A 259 11.02 -8.78 -13.44
C LYS A 259 9.78 -8.43 -12.62
N LEU A 260 8.95 -7.54 -13.18
CA LEU A 260 7.74 -7.02 -12.55
C LEU A 260 6.50 -7.51 -13.30
N GLU A 261 5.51 -8.01 -12.58
CA GLU A 261 4.24 -8.54 -13.08
C GLU A 261 3.12 -7.50 -13.05
N SER A 262 2.14 -7.66 -13.93
CA SER A 262 0.81 -7.07 -13.77
C SER A 262 -0.08 -8.03 -12.97
N VAL A 263 -0.16 -7.82 -11.65
CA VAL A 263 -0.72 -8.81 -10.70
C VAL A 263 -2.25 -8.83 -10.78
N GLN A 264 -2.84 -9.92 -11.27
CA GLN A 264 -4.30 -10.07 -11.33
C GLN A 264 -4.80 -10.94 -10.19
N TYR A 265 -5.99 -10.62 -9.66
CA TYR A 265 -6.53 -11.32 -8.50
C TYR A 265 -6.78 -12.81 -8.81
N ALA A 266 -6.35 -13.69 -7.89
CA ALA A 266 -6.41 -15.15 -8.01
C ALA A 266 -5.66 -15.77 -9.22
N HIS A 267 -4.82 -15.01 -9.93
CA HIS A 267 -4.09 -15.45 -11.13
C HIS A 267 -2.62 -15.79 -10.82
N ILE A 268 -1.97 -16.61 -11.66
CA ILE A 268 -0.54 -16.94 -11.49
C ILE A 268 0.39 -15.72 -11.43
N THR A 269 0.00 -14.55 -11.97
CA THR A 269 0.82 -13.34 -11.81
C THR A 269 0.96 -12.85 -10.36
N ARG A 270 0.13 -13.32 -9.40
CA ARG A 270 0.41 -13.16 -7.96
C ARG A 270 1.55 -14.07 -7.49
N LEU A 271 1.58 -15.34 -7.92
CA LEU A 271 2.63 -16.29 -7.57
C LEU A 271 3.98 -15.89 -8.21
N ASN A 272 3.97 -15.50 -9.48
CA ASN A 272 5.16 -15.02 -10.20
C ASN A 272 5.80 -13.80 -9.52
N ALA A 273 5.00 -12.92 -8.90
CA ALA A 273 5.51 -11.74 -8.22
C ALA A 273 6.43 -12.09 -7.02
N ASP A 274 6.13 -13.18 -6.29
CA ASP A 274 7.07 -13.71 -5.29
C ASP A 274 8.25 -14.40 -5.97
N LEU A 275 8.01 -15.30 -6.94
CA LEU A 275 9.06 -16.06 -7.62
C LEU A 275 10.15 -15.18 -8.25
N ASN A 276 9.77 -14.08 -8.90
CA ASN A 276 10.74 -13.12 -9.45
C ASN A 276 11.66 -12.56 -8.35
N CYS A 277 11.09 -12.12 -7.21
CA CYS A 277 11.88 -11.67 -6.06
C CYS A 277 12.73 -12.79 -5.44
N LEU A 278 12.22 -14.02 -5.39
CA LEU A 278 12.96 -15.17 -4.85
C LEU A 278 14.20 -15.50 -5.69
N ASN A 279 14.12 -15.42 -7.02
CA ASN A 279 15.28 -15.57 -7.90
C ASN A 279 16.32 -14.47 -7.63
N ASP A 280 15.92 -13.21 -7.63
CA ASP A 280 16.84 -12.09 -7.40
C ASP A 280 17.53 -12.16 -6.03
N LEU A 281 16.82 -12.67 -5.00
CA LEU A 281 17.37 -12.96 -3.68
C LEU A 281 18.37 -14.13 -3.68
N LEU A 282 18.22 -15.13 -4.55
CA LEU A 282 19.23 -16.19 -4.73
C LEU A 282 20.48 -15.67 -5.44
N GLU A 283 20.32 -14.82 -6.46
CA GLU A 283 21.41 -14.21 -7.26
C GLU A 283 22.33 -13.32 -6.41
N ARG A 284 21.80 -12.64 -5.38
CA ARG A 284 22.56 -11.87 -4.36
C ARG A 284 23.34 -12.78 -3.41
N SER A 285 24.17 -13.64 -3.98
CA SER A 285 24.92 -14.72 -3.33
C SER A 285 25.96 -14.29 -2.28
N GLU A 286 26.30 -13.00 -2.24
CA GLU A 286 27.17 -12.34 -1.27
C GLU A 286 26.61 -12.48 0.16
N VAL A 287 25.29 -12.32 0.32
CA VAL A 287 24.60 -12.48 1.60
C VAL A 287 23.94 -13.86 1.65
N LYS A 288 24.55 -14.79 2.39
CA LYS A 288 24.02 -16.15 2.59
C LYS A 288 22.92 -16.18 3.65
N TRP A 289 21.80 -15.55 3.31
CA TRP A 289 20.56 -15.54 4.10
C TRP A 289 20.03 -16.95 4.36
N LYS A 290 19.25 -17.10 5.44
CA LYS A 290 18.83 -18.40 5.99
C LYS A 290 17.39 -18.73 5.63
N TYR A 291 16.52 -17.75 5.82
CA TYR A 291 15.09 -17.83 5.52
C TYR A 291 14.62 -16.60 4.75
N VAL A 292 13.66 -16.81 3.86
CA VAL A 292 12.89 -15.73 3.23
C VAL A 292 11.47 -15.68 3.80
N ILE A 293 10.98 -14.46 4.05
CA ILE A 293 9.61 -14.17 4.46
C ILE A 293 8.96 -13.33 3.36
N ASN A 294 7.82 -13.75 2.81
CA ASN A 294 7.06 -12.86 1.93
C ASN A 294 6.04 -12.00 2.71
N LEU A 295 5.76 -10.81 2.18
CA LEU A 295 4.91 -9.77 2.77
C LEU A 295 4.11 -9.07 1.66
N CYS A 296 2.97 -8.50 2.01
CA CYS A 296 2.23 -7.54 1.21
C CYS A 296 2.12 -6.18 1.91
N GLY A 297 1.76 -5.14 1.18
CA GLY A 297 1.61 -3.76 1.69
C GLY A 297 0.49 -3.52 2.72
N GLN A 298 -0.06 -4.58 3.34
CA GLN A 298 -1.02 -4.52 4.45
C GLN A 298 -0.66 -5.49 5.60
N ASP A 299 0.53 -6.10 5.57
CA ASP A 299 1.07 -6.89 6.69
C ASP A 299 1.76 -5.98 7.72
N PHE A 300 1.98 -6.50 8.93
CA PHE A 300 2.90 -5.89 9.90
C PHE A 300 3.55 -6.95 10.80
N PRO A 301 4.82 -6.77 11.23
CA PRO A 301 5.47 -7.66 12.20
C PRO A 301 4.83 -7.63 13.60
N LEU A 302 4.97 -8.75 14.31
CA LEU A 302 4.59 -8.97 15.72
C LEU A 302 5.81 -9.38 16.58
N ARG A 303 7.00 -9.41 15.98
CA ARG A 303 8.30 -9.75 16.57
C ARG A 303 9.35 -8.73 16.14
N SER A 304 10.27 -8.41 17.05
CA SER A 304 11.52 -7.73 16.67
C SER A 304 12.40 -8.67 15.84
N ASN A 305 13.41 -8.13 15.14
CA ASN A 305 14.29 -8.94 14.30
C ASN A 305 15.05 -10.00 15.11
N GLY A 306 15.57 -9.67 16.30
CA GLY A 306 16.16 -10.64 17.22
C GLY A 306 15.21 -11.75 17.69
N GLU A 307 13.98 -11.41 18.10
CA GLU A 307 12.97 -12.43 18.42
C GLU A 307 12.68 -13.35 17.23
N LEU A 308 12.52 -12.77 16.03
CA LEU A 308 12.25 -13.53 14.81
C LEU A 308 13.44 -14.43 14.41
N VAL A 309 14.67 -13.92 14.49
CA VAL A 309 15.89 -14.71 14.24
C VAL A 309 15.96 -15.91 15.18
N SER A 310 15.76 -15.71 16.49
CA SER A 310 15.80 -16.80 17.47
C SER A 310 14.68 -17.83 17.22
N GLU A 311 13.47 -17.37 16.89
CA GLU A 311 12.35 -18.26 16.54
C GLU A 311 12.53 -19.00 15.20
N LEU A 312 13.30 -18.44 14.24
CA LEU A 312 13.60 -19.08 12.94
C LEU A 312 14.84 -19.99 13.00
N GLN A 313 15.80 -19.72 13.88
CA GLN A 313 16.88 -20.67 14.21
C GLN A 313 16.28 -21.99 14.75
N ALA A 314 15.27 -21.89 15.61
CA ALA A 314 14.57 -23.04 16.18
C ALA A 314 13.82 -23.92 15.17
N LEU A 315 13.64 -23.48 13.91
CA LEU A 315 13.11 -24.32 12.83
C LEU A 315 14.15 -25.32 12.28
N ASN A 316 15.45 -25.09 12.51
CA ASN A 316 16.55 -25.98 12.09
C ASN A 316 16.47 -26.47 10.63
N GLY A 317 16.20 -25.55 9.70
CA GLY A 317 16.05 -25.81 8.25
C GLY A 317 14.63 -26.18 7.79
N ALA A 318 13.69 -26.45 8.69
CA ALA A 318 12.29 -26.72 8.32
C ALA A 318 11.57 -25.47 7.77
N ASN A 319 10.73 -25.65 6.75
CA ASN A 319 9.88 -24.57 6.25
C ASN A 319 8.68 -24.38 7.20
N MET A 320 8.13 -23.15 7.25
CA MET A 320 6.90 -22.84 8.00
C MET A 320 5.90 -22.14 7.08
N LEU A 321 4.73 -22.74 6.92
CA LEU A 321 3.61 -22.21 6.15
C LEU A 321 2.34 -23.02 6.44
N GLU A 322 1.18 -22.47 6.07
CA GLU A 322 -0.07 -23.20 6.05
C GLU A 322 -0.02 -24.29 4.97
N THR A 323 -0.29 -25.54 5.36
CA THR A 323 -0.41 -26.67 4.43
C THR A 323 -1.35 -27.73 5.01
N SER A 324 -2.50 -27.87 4.37
CA SER A 324 -3.64 -28.69 4.79
C SER A 324 -4.25 -29.45 3.61
N ARG A 325 -5.00 -30.51 3.88
CA ARG A 325 -5.64 -31.35 2.85
C ARG A 325 -6.83 -30.62 2.23
N PRO A 326 -6.98 -30.64 0.88
CA PRO A 326 -8.00 -29.83 0.22
C PRO A 326 -9.40 -30.38 0.41
N SER A 327 -10.35 -29.50 0.77
CA SER A 327 -11.78 -29.80 0.73
C SER A 327 -12.29 -29.92 -0.72
N GLU A 328 -13.40 -30.63 -0.95
CA GLU A 328 -13.94 -30.81 -2.31
C GLU A 328 -14.28 -29.49 -3.03
N LEU A 329 -14.59 -28.43 -2.28
CA LEU A 329 -14.75 -27.06 -2.78
C LEU A 329 -13.41 -26.47 -3.25
N LYS A 330 -12.33 -26.56 -2.46
CA LYS A 330 -11.01 -26.08 -2.85
C LYS A 330 -10.42 -26.91 -4.01
N LYS A 331 -10.69 -28.23 -4.09
CA LYS A 331 -10.30 -29.08 -5.24
C LYS A 331 -10.85 -28.58 -6.58
N GLN A 332 -11.97 -27.86 -6.61
CA GLN A 332 -12.51 -27.28 -7.87
C GLN A 332 -11.56 -26.25 -8.52
N ARG A 333 -10.70 -25.60 -7.73
CA ARG A 333 -9.78 -24.55 -8.20
C ARG A 333 -8.65 -25.07 -9.10
N PHE A 334 -8.30 -26.35 -8.97
CA PHE A 334 -7.19 -26.98 -9.70
C PHE A 334 -7.58 -28.26 -10.47
N ARG A 335 -8.78 -28.81 -10.27
CA ARG A 335 -9.34 -29.88 -11.14
C ARG A 335 -9.73 -29.39 -12.53
N PHE A 336 -9.95 -28.08 -12.71
CA PHE A 336 -10.41 -27.47 -13.96
C PHE A 336 -9.49 -26.32 -14.36
N GLN A 337 -9.41 -26.06 -15.67
CA GLN A 337 -8.72 -24.89 -16.19
C GLN A 337 -9.52 -23.61 -15.90
N HIS A 338 -8.82 -22.50 -15.77
CA HIS A 338 -9.36 -21.17 -15.54
C HIS A 338 -8.72 -20.18 -16.52
N GLN A 339 -9.54 -19.37 -17.20
CA GLN A 339 -9.10 -18.40 -18.19
C GLN A 339 -9.31 -16.97 -17.67
N LEU A 340 -8.31 -16.11 -17.81
CA LEU A 340 -8.33 -14.73 -17.34
C LEU A 340 -9.28 -13.86 -18.20
N LYS A 341 -10.52 -13.66 -17.74
CA LYS A 341 -11.57 -12.91 -18.45
C LYS A 341 -11.88 -11.58 -17.78
N ASP A 342 -12.30 -10.61 -18.57
CA ASP A 342 -12.73 -9.29 -18.11
C ASP A 342 -14.06 -9.37 -17.35
N VAL A 343 -14.20 -8.53 -16.31
CA VAL A 343 -15.33 -8.52 -15.38
C VAL A 343 -15.70 -7.09 -14.95
N PRO A 344 -16.99 -6.77 -14.74
CA PRO A 344 -17.48 -5.40 -14.55
C PRO A 344 -17.29 -4.85 -13.11
N TYR A 345 -16.29 -5.32 -12.37
CA TYR A 345 -16.05 -4.96 -10.96
C TYR A 345 -14.55 -4.79 -10.65
N GLU A 346 -14.23 -4.41 -9.40
CA GLU A 346 -12.92 -3.92 -8.90
C GLU A 346 -11.68 -4.50 -9.61
N TYR A 347 -11.58 -5.84 -9.72
CA TYR A 347 -10.38 -6.51 -10.24
C TYR A 347 -10.15 -6.35 -11.74
N ARG A 348 -11.13 -5.89 -12.51
CA ARG A 348 -11.19 -5.80 -13.99
C ARG A 348 -11.01 -7.11 -14.74
N ARG A 349 -10.11 -8.00 -14.32
CA ARG A 349 -9.90 -9.35 -14.87
C ARG A 349 -9.71 -10.37 -13.74
N ILE A 350 -10.36 -11.52 -13.85
CA ILE A 350 -10.14 -12.68 -12.96
C ILE A 350 -10.10 -14.00 -13.74
N PRO A 351 -9.48 -15.06 -13.20
CA PRO A 351 -9.59 -16.41 -13.77
C PRO A 351 -11.01 -16.95 -13.59
N VAL A 352 -11.66 -17.29 -14.69
CA VAL A 352 -13.01 -17.89 -14.73
C VAL A 352 -12.89 -19.35 -15.14
N ARG A 353 -13.46 -20.25 -14.33
CA ARG A 353 -13.43 -21.70 -14.55
C ARG A 353 -14.05 -22.07 -15.90
N THR A 354 -13.37 -22.92 -16.68
CA THR A 354 -13.91 -23.51 -17.91
C THR A 354 -14.58 -24.86 -17.62
N THR A 355 -15.11 -25.52 -18.65
CA THR A 355 -15.57 -26.92 -18.57
C THR A 355 -14.44 -27.94 -18.71
N GLN A 356 -13.22 -27.50 -19.04
CA GLN A 356 -12.10 -28.37 -19.33
C GLN A 356 -11.43 -28.84 -18.04
N ALA A 357 -11.53 -30.13 -17.75
CA ALA A 357 -10.79 -30.77 -16.67
C ALA A 357 -9.28 -30.74 -16.98
N LYS A 358 -8.46 -30.58 -15.94
CA LYS A 358 -7.00 -30.70 -16.03
C LYS A 358 -6.58 -32.16 -15.90
N ALA A 359 -5.47 -32.51 -16.53
CA ALA A 359 -4.72 -33.72 -16.19
C ALA A 359 -4.28 -33.66 -14.70
N PRO A 360 -3.99 -34.80 -14.05
CA PRO A 360 -3.38 -34.83 -12.73
C PRO A 360 -2.09 -33.98 -12.67
N PRO A 361 -1.66 -33.54 -11.47
CA PRO A 361 -0.33 -32.97 -11.28
C PRO A 361 0.78 -33.90 -11.80
N PRO A 362 1.88 -33.37 -12.36
CA PRO A 362 3.02 -34.19 -12.76
C PRO A 362 3.72 -34.82 -11.53
N HIS A 363 4.60 -35.79 -11.77
CA HIS A 363 5.50 -36.38 -10.76
C HIS A 363 4.78 -36.97 -9.51
N ASP A 364 3.56 -37.48 -9.68
CA ASP A 364 2.71 -38.05 -8.61
C ASP A 364 2.61 -37.13 -7.37
N ILE A 365 2.46 -35.83 -7.64
CA ILE A 365 2.30 -34.78 -6.63
C ILE A 365 0.88 -34.86 -6.02
N GLU A 366 0.83 -35.14 -4.72
CA GLU A 366 -0.38 -35.04 -3.91
C GLU A 366 -0.67 -33.57 -3.58
N MET A 367 -1.85 -33.07 -3.93
CA MET A 367 -2.21 -31.65 -3.78
C MET A 367 -2.56 -31.28 -2.33
N PHE A 368 -1.93 -30.23 -1.82
CA PHE A 368 -2.25 -29.57 -0.56
C PHE A 368 -2.64 -28.09 -0.79
N ILE A 369 -3.33 -27.49 0.17
CA ILE A 369 -3.74 -26.08 0.14
C ILE A 369 -3.27 -25.34 1.39
N GLY A 370 -3.18 -24.02 1.26
CA GLY A 370 -2.93 -23.11 2.37
C GLY A 370 -3.20 -21.67 1.93
N SER A 371 -2.29 -20.78 2.31
CA SER A 371 -2.30 -19.37 1.95
C SER A 371 -1.03 -18.98 1.19
N ALA A 372 -1.07 -17.80 0.56
CA ALA A 372 0.05 -17.22 -0.16
C ALA A 372 1.24 -16.79 0.73
N TYR A 373 1.22 -17.05 2.04
CA TYR A 373 2.18 -16.50 3.01
C TYR A 373 3.07 -17.58 3.64
N PHE A 374 4.37 -17.44 3.45
CA PHE A 374 5.36 -18.45 3.80
C PHE A 374 6.58 -17.90 4.55
N VAL A 375 7.27 -18.79 5.26
CA VAL A 375 8.68 -18.64 5.61
C VAL A 375 9.43 -19.88 5.12
N LEU A 376 10.34 -19.70 4.17
CA LEU A 376 11.01 -20.80 3.45
C LEU A 376 12.52 -20.73 3.65
N SER A 377 13.15 -21.88 3.85
CA SER A 377 14.62 -21.99 3.90
C SER A 377 15.25 -21.63 2.55
N ARG A 378 16.46 -21.06 2.56
CA ARG A 378 17.17 -20.72 1.32
C ARG A 378 17.36 -21.92 0.39
N ASP A 379 17.58 -23.10 0.95
CA ASP A 379 17.78 -24.33 0.19
C ASP A 379 16.48 -24.82 -0.46
N PHE A 380 15.32 -24.60 0.17
CA PHE A 380 14.02 -24.87 -0.47
C PHE A 380 13.76 -23.92 -1.63
N VAL A 381 14.11 -22.63 -1.50
CA VAL A 381 13.99 -21.66 -2.59
C VAL A 381 14.93 -22.02 -3.76
N LEU A 382 16.15 -22.47 -3.46
CA LEU A 382 17.06 -23.01 -4.48
C LEU A 382 16.51 -24.27 -5.16
N PHE A 383 15.83 -25.16 -4.42
CA PHE A 383 15.09 -26.29 -5.01
C PHE A 383 13.96 -25.82 -5.93
N VAL A 384 13.16 -24.81 -5.53
CA VAL A 384 12.05 -24.30 -6.35
C VAL A 384 12.52 -23.77 -7.71
N GLU A 385 13.65 -23.06 -7.74
CA GLU A 385 14.21 -22.52 -8.98
C GLU A 385 14.85 -23.61 -9.87
N THR A 386 15.71 -24.46 -9.27
CA THR A 386 16.52 -25.43 -10.03
C THR A 386 15.78 -26.70 -10.41
N SER A 387 14.82 -27.15 -9.59
CA SER A 387 14.16 -28.45 -9.74
C SER A 387 13.19 -28.50 -10.91
N ARG A 388 13.35 -29.51 -11.76
CA ARG A 388 12.36 -29.86 -12.78
C ARG A 388 10.98 -30.17 -12.17
N VAL A 389 10.93 -30.79 -11.00
CA VAL A 389 9.65 -31.13 -10.34
C VAL A 389 8.87 -29.87 -9.96
N ALA A 390 9.57 -28.84 -9.45
CA ALA A 390 8.95 -27.56 -9.14
C ALA A 390 8.53 -26.79 -10.41
N ARG A 391 9.36 -26.80 -11.45
CA ARG A 391 9.09 -26.14 -12.73
C ARG A 391 7.89 -26.74 -13.48
N ASP A 392 7.88 -28.06 -13.65
CA ASP A 392 6.78 -28.78 -14.31
C ASP A 392 5.45 -28.58 -13.53
N PHE A 393 5.50 -28.47 -12.20
CA PHE A 393 4.33 -28.18 -11.35
C PHE A 393 3.88 -26.71 -11.38
N LEU A 394 4.81 -25.76 -11.57
CA LEU A 394 4.50 -24.34 -11.78
C LEU A 394 3.77 -24.13 -13.12
N GLU A 395 4.27 -24.76 -14.19
CA GLU A 395 3.61 -24.77 -15.49
C GLU A 395 2.21 -25.41 -15.39
N TRP A 396 2.09 -26.56 -14.74
CA TRP A 396 0.79 -27.17 -14.46
C TRP A 396 -0.15 -26.26 -13.64
N SER A 397 0.38 -25.40 -12.77
CA SER A 397 -0.43 -24.49 -11.96
C SER A 397 -0.90 -23.22 -12.69
N ALA A 398 -0.38 -22.93 -13.89
CA ALA A 398 -0.57 -21.63 -14.56
C ALA A 398 -2.03 -21.26 -14.91
N ASP A 399 -2.86 -22.25 -15.22
CA ASP A 399 -4.28 -22.11 -15.57
C ASP A 399 -5.22 -22.52 -14.42
N THR A 400 -4.77 -22.42 -13.17
CA THR A 400 -5.58 -22.72 -11.97
C THR A 400 -6.06 -21.46 -11.25
N TYR A 401 -6.99 -21.59 -10.30
CA TYR A 401 -7.50 -20.47 -9.50
C TYR A 401 -6.78 -20.34 -8.16
N SER A 402 -6.17 -19.19 -7.91
CA SER A 402 -5.30 -18.90 -6.75
C SER A 402 -4.18 -19.94 -6.58
N PRO A 403 -3.26 -20.09 -7.56
CA PRO A 403 -2.14 -21.02 -7.43
C PRO A 403 -1.23 -20.69 -6.24
N ASP A 404 -1.20 -19.44 -5.80
CA ASP A 404 -0.56 -18.99 -4.56
C ASP A 404 -1.16 -19.63 -3.29
N GLU A 405 -2.41 -20.11 -3.31
CA GLU A 405 -3.05 -20.87 -2.21
C GLU A 405 -2.82 -22.40 -2.28
N HIS A 406 -2.07 -22.92 -3.26
CA HIS A 406 -1.71 -24.37 -3.29
C HIS A 406 -0.28 -24.71 -3.68
N PHE A 407 0.42 -23.86 -4.43
CA PHE A 407 1.77 -24.14 -4.94
C PHE A 407 2.77 -24.40 -3.80
N TRP A 408 2.91 -23.42 -2.89
CA TRP A 408 3.80 -23.52 -1.72
C TRP A 408 3.39 -24.67 -0.79
N ALA A 409 2.09 -24.73 -0.46
CA ALA A 409 1.53 -25.73 0.43
C ALA A 409 1.72 -27.17 -0.07
N THR A 410 1.76 -27.37 -1.39
CA THR A 410 2.02 -28.64 -2.07
C THR A 410 3.51 -28.95 -2.16
N LEU A 411 4.34 -28.02 -2.65
CA LEU A 411 5.78 -28.26 -2.84
C LEU A 411 6.50 -28.57 -1.52
N THR A 412 6.12 -27.92 -0.41
CA THR A 412 6.72 -28.21 0.92
C THR A 412 6.40 -29.63 1.42
N ARG A 413 5.43 -30.33 0.81
CA ARG A 413 5.05 -31.72 1.11
C ARG A 413 5.47 -32.71 0.02
N ILE A 414 6.52 -32.42 -0.75
CA ILE A 414 7.14 -33.43 -1.63
C ILE A 414 8.27 -34.14 -0.85
N PRO A 415 8.27 -35.49 -0.79
CA PRO A 415 9.31 -36.24 -0.08
C PRO A 415 10.73 -35.86 -0.53
N GLY A 416 11.59 -35.53 0.43
CA GLY A 416 13.00 -35.21 0.22
C GLY A 416 13.30 -33.78 -0.23
N VAL A 417 12.33 -32.86 -0.22
CA VAL A 417 12.63 -31.42 -0.43
C VAL A 417 13.31 -30.80 0.80
N PRO A 418 14.15 -29.77 0.64
CA PRO A 418 14.73 -29.07 1.78
C PRO A 418 13.64 -28.48 2.69
N GLY A 419 13.69 -28.80 3.98
CA GLY A 419 12.72 -28.33 4.96
C GLY A 419 11.30 -28.93 4.85
N GLU A 420 11.17 -30.15 4.29
CA GLU A 420 9.90 -30.87 4.08
C GLU A 420 8.96 -30.87 5.32
N ILE A 421 7.67 -30.62 5.07
CA ILE A 421 6.57 -30.97 5.97
C ILE A 421 5.93 -32.27 5.45
N SER A 422 6.24 -33.40 6.08
CA SER A 422 5.86 -34.75 5.58
C SER A 422 4.39 -34.87 5.13
N ARG A 423 4.14 -35.55 3.99
CA ARG A 423 2.76 -35.83 3.49
C ARG A 423 1.87 -36.47 4.57
N SER A 424 2.39 -37.43 5.32
CA SER A 424 1.67 -38.12 6.40
C SER A 424 1.49 -37.28 7.68
N ALA A 425 2.16 -36.13 7.83
CA ALA A 425 1.99 -35.28 9.00
C ALA A 425 0.58 -34.65 9.03
N PRO A 426 0.06 -34.30 10.23
CA PRO A 426 -1.19 -33.57 10.39
C PRO A 426 -1.23 -32.25 9.59
N ASP A 427 -2.43 -31.73 9.40
CA ASP A 427 -2.66 -30.46 8.71
C ASP A 427 -2.14 -29.28 9.54
N VAL A 428 -1.37 -28.40 8.88
CA VAL A 428 -0.86 -27.15 9.44
C VAL A 428 -1.81 -26.04 8.99
N THR A 429 -2.73 -25.69 9.88
CA THR A 429 -3.71 -24.61 9.66
C THR A 429 -3.05 -23.23 9.82
N ASP A 430 -3.73 -22.18 9.38
CA ASP A 430 -3.39 -20.77 9.62
C ASP A 430 -3.04 -20.45 11.09
N LEU A 431 -3.78 -20.99 12.06
CA LEU A 431 -3.52 -20.79 13.49
C LEU A 431 -2.32 -21.59 14.02
N LYS A 432 -1.87 -22.63 13.32
CA LYS A 432 -0.62 -23.37 13.64
C LYS A 432 0.60 -22.79 12.91
N SER A 433 0.39 -22.31 11.68
CA SER A 433 1.42 -21.67 10.87
C SER A 433 1.74 -20.30 11.46
N LYS A 434 2.96 -20.14 11.99
CA LYS A 434 3.37 -18.87 12.62
C LYS A 434 3.54 -17.70 11.63
N THR A 435 3.43 -17.96 10.32
CA THR A 435 3.70 -16.99 9.24
C THR A 435 2.77 -15.78 9.27
N ARG A 436 1.46 -15.98 9.40
CA ARG A 436 0.48 -14.89 9.34
C ARG A 436 -0.74 -15.13 10.22
N LEU A 437 -0.95 -14.23 11.17
CA LEU A 437 -2.20 -14.15 11.92
C LEU A 437 -3.26 -13.40 11.11
N VAL A 438 -4.34 -14.09 10.75
CA VAL A 438 -5.45 -13.54 9.96
C VAL A 438 -6.76 -13.83 10.69
N LYS A 439 -7.60 -12.81 10.91
CA LYS A 439 -8.98 -13.02 11.35
C LYS A 439 -9.93 -13.02 10.16
N TRP A 440 -10.57 -14.14 9.93
CA TRP A 440 -11.78 -14.31 9.13
C TRP A 440 -13.04 -14.08 9.97
N ASN A 441 -13.95 -13.22 9.49
CA ASN A 441 -15.12 -12.76 10.25
C ASN A 441 -16.10 -13.88 10.63
N TYR A 442 -16.21 -14.93 9.80
CA TYR A 442 -17.07 -16.08 10.04
C TYR A 442 -16.52 -17.10 11.07
N LEU A 443 -15.35 -16.84 11.66
CA LEU A 443 -14.75 -17.62 12.76
C LEU A 443 -14.48 -16.75 14.02
N GLU A 444 -14.94 -15.50 14.00
CA GLU A 444 -14.84 -14.61 15.16
C GLU A 444 -15.81 -15.05 16.27
N GLY A 445 -15.34 -15.01 17.51
CA GLY A 445 -16.04 -15.55 18.67
C GLY A 445 -15.90 -17.07 18.85
N SER A 446 -15.48 -17.83 17.83
CA SER A 446 -15.26 -19.28 17.93
C SER A 446 -13.78 -19.68 18.01
N LEU A 447 -12.90 -19.10 17.18
CA LEU A 447 -11.45 -19.39 17.19
C LEU A 447 -10.61 -18.28 17.81
N TYR A 448 -11.10 -17.04 17.78
CA TYR A 448 -10.43 -15.85 18.30
C TYR A 448 -11.43 -14.74 18.62
N PRO A 449 -11.06 -13.72 19.42
CA PRO A 449 -11.96 -12.60 19.73
C PRO A 449 -12.45 -11.86 18.47
N PRO A 450 -13.58 -11.15 18.51
CA PRO A 450 -14.02 -10.28 17.42
C PRO A 450 -12.97 -9.28 16.94
N CYS A 451 -13.07 -8.87 15.69
CA CYS A 451 -12.30 -7.77 15.09
C CYS A 451 -12.72 -6.44 15.75
N THR A 452 -11.76 -5.59 16.10
CA THR A 452 -12.04 -4.27 16.69
C THR A 452 -11.90 -3.12 15.70
N GLY A 453 -11.29 -3.37 14.54
CA GLY A 453 -11.19 -2.46 13.41
C GLY A 453 -12.43 -2.51 12.49
N THR A 454 -12.29 -3.12 11.31
CA THR A 454 -13.40 -3.35 10.35
C THR A 454 -13.09 -4.55 9.44
N HIS A 455 -14.04 -5.00 8.62
CA HIS A 455 -13.85 -6.13 7.70
C HIS A 455 -13.79 -5.70 6.24
N MET A 456 -12.80 -6.21 5.48
CA MET A 456 -12.77 -6.11 4.03
C MET A 456 -12.62 -7.51 3.41
N ARG A 457 -13.65 -7.94 2.66
CA ARG A 457 -13.71 -9.26 1.98
C ARG A 457 -13.51 -10.41 2.99
N SER A 458 -14.33 -10.40 4.03
CA SER A 458 -14.32 -11.31 5.19
C SER A 458 -13.05 -11.33 6.05
N VAL A 459 -12.02 -10.55 5.73
CA VAL A 459 -10.80 -10.43 6.55
C VAL A 459 -10.85 -9.17 7.41
N CYS A 460 -10.52 -9.30 8.70
CA CYS A 460 -10.34 -8.18 9.62
C CYS A 460 -9.15 -7.30 9.18
N ILE A 461 -9.39 -5.99 9.17
CA ILE A 461 -8.38 -4.95 9.28
C ILE A 461 -8.40 -4.55 10.76
N TYR A 462 -7.30 -4.79 11.47
CA TYR A 462 -7.24 -4.75 12.94
C TYR A 462 -7.43 -3.34 13.54
N GLY A 463 -7.93 -3.27 14.78
CA GLY A 463 -8.03 -2.05 15.59
C GLY A 463 -7.12 -2.05 16.82
N ALA A 464 -6.89 -0.88 17.41
CA ALA A 464 -5.91 -0.67 18.49
C ALA A 464 -6.15 -1.54 19.73
N ALA A 465 -7.42 -1.87 20.02
CA ALA A 465 -7.79 -2.76 21.13
C ALA A 465 -7.32 -4.22 20.93
N GLU A 466 -6.85 -4.60 19.75
CA GLU A 466 -6.25 -5.91 19.49
C GLU A 466 -4.74 -5.96 19.72
N LEU A 467 -4.07 -4.82 20.01
CA LEU A 467 -2.61 -4.73 20.18
C LEU A 467 -2.04 -5.78 21.16
N ARG A 468 -2.67 -5.95 22.34
CA ARG A 468 -2.25 -6.96 23.34
C ARG A 468 -2.47 -8.38 22.85
N TRP A 469 -3.55 -8.64 22.10
CA TRP A 469 -3.83 -9.96 21.59
C TRP A 469 -2.83 -10.32 20.47
N LEU A 470 -2.67 -9.45 19.48
CA LEU A 470 -1.75 -9.58 18.36
C LEU A 470 -0.33 -9.93 18.81
N LEU A 471 0.27 -9.13 19.70
CA LEU A 471 1.66 -9.32 20.13
C LEU A 471 1.88 -10.65 20.91
N ASN A 472 0.86 -11.12 21.64
CA ASN A 472 0.97 -12.30 22.50
C ASN A 472 0.44 -13.61 21.88
N TYR A 473 -0.29 -13.59 20.76
CA TYR A 473 -0.96 -14.78 20.23
C TYR A 473 0.01 -15.86 19.70
N GLY A 474 1.18 -15.46 19.18
CA GLY A 474 2.28 -16.38 18.87
C GLY A 474 2.91 -16.25 17.48
N HIS A 475 2.18 -15.65 16.52
CA HIS A 475 2.62 -15.46 15.14
C HIS A 475 3.71 -14.38 14.99
N TRP A 476 4.43 -14.44 13.86
CA TRP A 476 5.50 -13.52 13.50
C TRP A 476 5.01 -12.23 12.84
N PHE A 477 3.92 -12.31 12.07
CA PHE A 477 3.29 -11.21 11.37
C PHE A 477 1.76 -11.36 11.38
N ALA A 478 1.01 -10.30 11.06
CA ALA A 478 -0.44 -10.36 10.91
C ALA A 478 -0.94 -9.64 9.65
N ASN A 479 -2.15 -9.99 9.20
CA ASN A 479 -2.89 -9.40 8.07
C ASN A 479 -4.36 -9.18 8.50
N LYS A 480 -4.97 -7.99 8.40
CA LYS A 480 -4.55 -6.78 7.67
C LYS A 480 -4.39 -5.57 8.58
N PHE A 481 -3.54 -4.65 8.13
CA PHE A 481 -3.44 -3.29 8.65
C PHE A 481 -3.78 -2.30 7.53
N ASP A 482 -4.46 -1.21 7.91
CA ASP A 482 -4.70 -0.07 7.02
C ASP A 482 -4.64 1.20 7.90
N PRO A 483 -3.74 2.15 7.61
CA PRO A 483 -3.63 3.39 8.38
C PRO A 483 -4.94 4.20 8.40
N LYS A 484 -5.84 4.01 7.42
CA LYS A 484 -7.16 4.67 7.33
C LYS A 484 -8.26 3.94 8.10
N VAL A 485 -7.98 2.76 8.68
CA VAL A 485 -8.91 2.04 9.59
C VAL A 485 -8.53 2.26 11.05
N ASP A 486 -7.24 2.17 11.40
CA ASP A 486 -6.74 2.49 12.73
C ASP A 486 -5.24 2.87 12.68
N PRO A 487 -4.89 4.17 12.66
CA PRO A 487 -3.50 4.62 12.64
C PRO A 487 -2.82 4.46 14.01
N VAL A 488 -3.59 4.35 15.10
CA VAL A 488 -3.08 4.16 16.46
C VAL A 488 -2.51 2.77 16.63
N LEU A 489 -3.17 1.73 16.10
CA LEU A 489 -2.66 0.36 16.17
C LEU A 489 -1.25 0.24 15.59
N ILE A 490 -1.02 0.82 14.40
CA ILE A 490 0.28 0.71 13.70
C ILE A 490 1.37 1.48 14.47
N LYS A 491 1.07 2.72 14.93
CA LYS A 491 1.97 3.50 15.82
C LYS A 491 2.37 2.71 17.07
N CYS A 492 1.41 2.05 17.69
CA CYS A 492 1.64 1.31 18.92
C CYS A 492 2.31 -0.06 18.72
N LEU A 493 2.18 -0.68 17.54
CA LEU A 493 3.01 -1.83 17.17
C LEU A 493 4.46 -1.39 16.98
N GLU A 494 4.71 -0.31 16.26
CA GLU A 494 6.07 0.22 16.06
C GLU A 494 6.77 0.55 17.39
N GLU A 495 6.12 1.29 18.29
CA GLU A 495 6.67 1.59 19.62
C GLU A 495 6.99 0.31 20.42
N LYS A 496 6.08 -0.67 20.42
CA LYS A 496 6.27 -1.94 21.17
C LYS A 496 7.35 -2.84 20.53
N LEU A 497 7.56 -2.76 19.22
CA LEU A 497 8.65 -3.45 18.53
C LEU A 497 10.01 -2.80 18.79
N GLU A 498 10.08 -1.46 18.84
CA GLU A 498 11.29 -0.73 19.22
C GLU A 498 11.62 -0.88 20.72
N GLU A 499 10.62 -1.00 21.60
CA GLU A 499 10.82 -1.43 22.99
C GLU A 499 11.43 -2.84 23.06
N LYS A 500 10.85 -3.81 22.33
CA LYS A 500 11.36 -5.19 22.25
C LYS A 500 12.78 -5.27 21.71
N ARG A 501 13.12 -4.53 20.64
CA ARG A 501 14.48 -4.50 20.07
C ARG A 501 15.49 -4.03 21.12
N ARG A 502 15.22 -2.91 21.80
CA ARG A 502 16.08 -2.37 22.89
C ARG A 502 16.12 -3.22 24.17
N GLN A 503 15.24 -4.21 24.31
CA GLN A 503 15.29 -5.21 25.38
C GLN A 503 16.12 -6.44 24.97
N TRP A 504 16.07 -6.84 23.69
CA TRP A 504 16.84 -7.97 23.15
C TRP A 504 18.36 -7.75 23.30
N GLU A 505 18.84 -6.53 23.08
CA GLU A 505 20.28 -6.19 23.19
C GLU A 505 20.84 -6.10 24.62
N LYS A 506 19.98 -6.27 25.64
CA LYS A 506 20.38 -6.25 27.05
C LYS A 506 20.46 -7.65 27.67
N LYS A 507 20.37 -8.68 26.82
CA LYS A 507 20.27 -10.10 27.15
C LYS A 507 21.48 -10.83 26.58
#